data_AF-A0A1Q7JU83-F1
#
_entry.id   AF-A0A1Q7JU83-F1
#
_cell.length_a   1.000
_cell.length_b   1.000
_cell.length_c   1.000
_cell.angle_alpha   90.00
_cell.angle_beta   90.00
_cell.angle_gamma   90.00
#
_symmetry.space_group_name_H-M   'P 1'
#
loop_
_entity.id
_entity.type
_entity.pdbx_description
1 polymer ?
#
loop_
_entity_poly.entity_id
_entity_poly.type
_entity_poly.pdbx_seq_one_letter_code
_entity_poly.pdbx_strand_id
1 'polypeptide(L)'
;MVRSLSDAADAGMIAAGDAGVDAGVPSLAGCPVFPLGNAWNRDVSSEPVDPHSADYLAFMGAGSLNLHPDFGGPYGQPFVVVPADQARVPMSFLYASQSEPGSYPFPADVPIQANEDRHATVLVRDECRIYETYNTYASGSGFRADSGAIFDLVSGAPRPDGWTSATAAGLPILPGLARYDEAVEQGEIRHALAFTAGGTAHAYVAPATHSSGSTNAAYAPPMGLRVRLRADFDLSPFNGASLAILRALQKYGMFVTDTA
;
A
#
# COMPACT_ATOMS: atom_id res chain seq x y z
N MET A 1 0.61 1.57 31.31
CA MET A 1 0.32 2.70 32.21
C MET A 1 -0.70 3.57 31.49
N VAL A 2 -1.93 3.66 32.00
CA VAL A 2 -3.05 4.36 31.37
C VAL A 2 -2.88 5.87 31.52
N ARG A 3 -3.04 6.65 30.45
CA ARG A 3 -3.35 8.09 30.56
C ARG A 3 -4.52 8.44 29.65
N SER A 4 -5.62 8.77 30.32
CA SER A 4 -6.76 9.52 29.82
C SER A 4 -6.40 11.00 29.76
N LEU A 5 -6.77 11.69 28.68
CA LEU A 5 -6.97 13.13 28.66
C LEU A 5 -8.17 13.44 27.76
N SER A 6 -9.27 13.78 28.40
CA SER A 6 -10.36 14.58 27.87
C SER A 6 -9.91 16.03 27.76
N ASP A 7 -10.19 16.70 26.64
CA ASP A 7 -10.81 18.02 26.62
C ASP A 7 -11.31 18.36 25.21
N ALA A 8 -12.46 19.03 25.18
CA ALA A 8 -13.20 19.43 23.99
C ALA A 8 -13.06 20.94 23.70
N ALA A 9 -13.51 21.31 22.48
CA ALA A 9 -13.60 22.63 21.85
C ALA A 9 -12.32 23.04 21.08
N ASP A 10 -12.38 23.52 19.84
CA ASP A 10 -13.33 24.48 19.25
C ASP A 10 -13.46 24.29 17.72
N ALA A 11 -14.65 24.49 17.16
CA ALA A 11 -14.95 24.31 15.73
C ALA A 11 -14.75 25.62 14.97
N GLY A 12 -13.49 25.89 14.59
CA GLY A 12 -13.12 26.97 13.67
C GLY A 12 -13.25 26.53 12.21
N MET A 13 -14.18 27.13 11.47
CA MET A 13 -14.39 26.90 10.04
C MET A 13 -13.17 27.43 9.24
N ILE A 14 -12.36 26.54 8.70
CA ILE A 14 -11.23 26.87 7.82
C ILE A 14 -11.69 26.90 6.36
N ALA A 15 -11.49 28.06 5.74
CA ALA A 15 -11.71 28.30 4.31
C ALA A 15 -10.84 27.38 3.45
N ALA A 16 -11.38 26.93 2.32
CA ALA A 16 -10.67 26.14 1.32
C ALA A 16 -9.50 26.95 0.74
N GLY A 17 -8.30 26.71 1.27
CA GLY A 17 -7.03 27.14 0.70
C GLY A 17 -6.43 25.99 -0.12
N ASP A 18 -5.86 26.34 -1.25
CA ASP A 18 -5.11 25.47 -2.17
C ASP A 18 -4.24 24.47 -1.38
N ALA A 19 -4.51 23.18 -1.53
CA ALA A 19 -3.85 22.11 -0.78
C ALA A 19 -2.41 21.92 -1.29
N GLY A 20 -1.55 22.88 -0.96
CA GLY A 20 -0.11 22.73 -1.10
C GLY A 20 0.32 21.51 -0.31
N VAL A 21 0.82 20.49 -1.00
CA VAL A 21 1.42 19.32 -0.37
C VAL A 21 2.61 19.80 0.47
N ASP A 22 2.55 19.57 1.79
CA ASP A 22 3.63 19.93 2.72
C ASP A 22 4.97 19.39 2.22
N ALA A 23 6.01 20.23 2.26
CA ALA A 23 7.35 19.85 1.81
C ALA A 23 7.81 18.58 2.54
N GLY A 24 8.03 17.50 1.77
CA GLY A 24 8.44 16.20 2.32
C GLY A 24 7.37 15.12 2.27
N VAL A 25 6.08 15.44 2.16
CA VAL A 25 5.01 14.44 1.91
C VAL A 25 5.21 13.81 0.52
N PRO A 26 5.17 12.47 0.38
CA PRO A 26 5.15 11.83 -0.93
C PRO A 26 3.86 12.20 -1.66
N SER A 27 3.92 12.43 -2.97
CA SER A 27 2.75 12.83 -3.75
C SER A 27 2.68 12.15 -5.10
N LEU A 28 1.47 12.10 -5.66
CA LEU A 28 1.21 11.66 -7.02
C LEU A 28 0.12 12.53 -7.64
N ALA A 29 0.38 13.07 -8.83
CA ALA A 29 -0.62 13.85 -9.59
C ALA A 29 -1.29 15.00 -8.80
N GLY A 30 -0.57 15.61 -7.85
CA GLY A 30 -1.07 16.67 -6.98
C GLY A 30 -1.67 16.20 -5.65
N CYS A 31 -1.85 14.89 -5.46
CA CYS A 31 -2.35 14.32 -4.21
C CYS A 31 -1.23 13.93 -3.26
N PRO A 32 -1.37 14.16 -1.94
CA PRO A 32 -0.52 13.49 -0.97
C PRO A 32 -0.77 11.98 -1.06
N VAL A 33 0.25 11.17 -0.85
CA VAL A 33 0.13 9.71 -0.66
C VAL A 33 0.26 9.47 0.84
N PHE A 34 -0.83 9.73 1.56
CA PHE A 34 -0.95 9.74 3.01
C PHE A 34 -0.21 10.87 3.74
N PRO A 35 -0.66 11.26 4.96
CA PRO A 35 0.07 12.21 5.80
C PRO A 35 1.47 11.72 6.20
N LEU A 36 2.39 12.62 6.57
CA LEU A 36 3.73 12.26 7.07
C LEU A 36 3.70 11.34 8.29
N GLY A 37 2.73 11.53 9.19
CA GLY A 37 2.55 10.71 10.39
C GLY A 37 1.94 9.33 10.11
N ASN A 38 1.50 9.06 8.88
CA ASN A 38 0.93 7.78 8.51
C ASN A 38 1.99 6.66 8.58
N ALA A 39 1.55 5.43 8.87
CA ALA A 39 2.42 4.26 8.95
C ALA A 39 3.31 4.10 7.71
N TRP A 40 2.80 4.40 6.51
CA TRP A 40 3.58 4.33 5.26
C TRP A 40 4.73 5.35 5.20
N ASN A 41 4.55 6.56 5.72
CA ASN A 41 5.50 7.67 5.55
C ASN A 41 6.39 7.90 6.77
N ARG A 42 6.16 7.16 7.85
CA ARG A 42 6.92 7.28 9.10
C ARG A 42 8.32 6.69 8.94
N ASP A 43 9.34 7.46 9.35
CA ASP A 43 10.72 6.98 9.48
C ASP A 43 10.82 5.97 10.62
N VAL A 44 11.35 4.79 10.32
CA VAL A 44 11.49 3.66 11.23
C VAL A 44 12.95 3.23 11.42
N SER A 45 13.91 3.98 10.86
CA SER A 45 15.34 3.61 10.86
C SER A 45 15.90 3.42 12.27
N SER A 46 15.41 4.19 13.24
CA SER A 46 15.84 4.16 14.64
C SER A 46 14.96 3.30 15.56
N GLU A 47 13.94 2.59 15.03
CA GLU A 47 13.07 1.79 15.89
C GLU A 47 13.77 0.58 16.49
N PRO A 48 13.37 0.13 17.68
CA PRO A 48 13.82 -1.15 18.21
C PRO A 48 13.55 -2.28 17.20
N VAL A 49 14.49 -3.20 17.08
CA VAL A 49 14.28 -4.44 16.32
C VAL A 49 13.47 -5.39 17.19
N ASP A 50 12.46 -6.03 16.62
CA ASP A 50 11.68 -7.06 17.32
C ASP A 50 12.59 -8.22 17.76
N PRO A 51 12.49 -8.73 19.00
CA PRO A 51 13.29 -9.85 19.47
C PRO A 51 13.21 -11.12 18.59
N HIS A 52 12.12 -11.30 17.85
CA HIS A 52 11.88 -12.41 16.93
C HIS A 52 12.18 -12.07 15.47
N SER A 53 12.83 -10.94 15.19
CA SER A 53 13.15 -10.51 13.82
C SER A 53 13.93 -11.58 13.04
N ALA A 54 14.90 -12.24 13.67
CA ALA A 54 15.66 -13.31 13.03
C ALA A 54 14.79 -14.53 12.71
N ASP A 55 13.80 -14.85 13.55
CA ASP A 55 12.88 -15.97 13.35
C ASP A 55 11.94 -15.70 12.16
N TYR A 56 11.34 -14.51 12.09
CA TYR A 56 10.51 -14.09 10.96
C TYR A 56 11.28 -14.09 9.63
N LEU A 57 12.51 -13.55 9.64
CA LEU A 57 13.36 -13.51 8.45
C LEU A 57 13.79 -14.92 8.01
N ALA A 58 14.09 -15.81 8.96
CA ALA A 58 14.41 -17.20 8.66
C ALA A 58 13.21 -17.93 8.07
N PHE A 59 12.00 -17.72 8.60
CA PHE A 59 10.77 -18.28 8.05
C PHE A 59 10.54 -17.81 6.60
N MET A 60 10.74 -16.52 6.33
CA MET A 60 10.62 -15.95 4.98
C MET A 60 11.78 -16.33 4.05
N GLY A 61 12.77 -17.10 4.51
CA GLY A 61 13.87 -17.58 3.69
C GLY A 61 14.94 -16.53 3.38
N ALA A 62 15.08 -15.48 4.18
CA ALA A 62 16.00 -14.37 3.93
C ALA A 62 17.49 -14.77 3.86
N GLY A 63 17.85 -15.97 4.33
CA GLY A 63 19.21 -16.51 4.23
C GLY A 63 19.52 -17.26 2.93
N SER A 64 18.52 -17.56 2.10
CA SER A 64 18.66 -18.37 0.88
C SER A 64 17.92 -17.80 -0.33
N LEU A 65 16.98 -16.89 -0.12
CA LEU A 65 16.19 -16.24 -1.17
C LEU A 65 16.62 -14.79 -1.35
N ASN A 66 16.43 -14.30 -2.57
CA ASN A 66 16.51 -12.88 -2.88
C ASN A 66 15.10 -12.32 -3.03
N LEU A 67 14.92 -11.03 -2.73
CA LEU A 67 13.71 -10.32 -3.12
C LEU A 67 13.60 -10.33 -4.64
N HIS A 68 12.44 -10.74 -5.15
CA HIS A 68 12.13 -10.63 -6.56
C HIS A 68 11.56 -9.24 -6.86
N PRO A 69 12.18 -8.44 -7.74
CA PRO A 69 11.67 -7.11 -8.06
C PRO A 69 10.52 -7.19 -9.07
N ASP A 70 9.28 -7.09 -8.58
CA ASP A 70 8.08 -7.06 -9.42
C ASP A 70 7.81 -5.66 -10.01
N PHE A 71 8.81 -5.15 -10.76
CA PHE A 71 8.75 -3.83 -11.38
C PHE A 71 8.46 -3.91 -12.88
N GLY A 72 7.43 -3.18 -13.32
CA GLY A 72 7.11 -2.97 -14.73
C GLY A 72 6.89 -4.26 -15.54
N GLY A 73 6.68 -4.08 -16.86
CA GLY A 73 6.53 -5.21 -17.79
C GLY A 73 5.50 -6.25 -17.33
N PRO A 74 5.85 -7.55 -17.30
CA PRO A 74 4.91 -8.61 -16.91
C PRO A 74 4.67 -8.73 -15.40
N TYR A 75 5.48 -8.05 -14.56
CA TYR A 75 5.42 -8.20 -13.10
C TYR A 75 4.78 -6.98 -12.40
N GLY A 76 4.97 -5.79 -12.97
CA GLY A 76 4.53 -4.54 -12.38
C GLY A 76 3.01 -4.41 -12.26
N GLN A 77 2.60 -3.69 -11.22
CA GLN A 77 1.21 -3.35 -11.00
C GLN A 77 0.82 -2.10 -11.80
N PRO A 78 -0.12 -2.18 -12.76
CA PRO A 78 -0.50 -1.01 -13.52
C PRO A 78 -1.48 -0.14 -12.72
N PHE A 79 -1.40 1.17 -12.92
CA PHE A 79 -2.39 2.13 -12.44
C PHE A 79 -2.65 3.21 -13.49
N VAL A 80 -3.79 3.88 -13.37
CA VAL A 80 -4.12 5.07 -14.18
C VAL A 80 -4.58 6.20 -13.27
N VAL A 81 -4.26 7.43 -13.67
CA VAL A 81 -4.75 8.65 -13.02
C VAL A 81 -5.85 9.24 -13.88
N VAL A 82 -7.00 9.54 -13.28
CA VAL A 82 -8.17 10.10 -13.95
C VAL A 82 -8.61 11.40 -13.26
N PRO A 83 -9.26 12.34 -13.99
CA PRO A 83 -9.86 13.52 -13.38
C PRO A 83 -11.10 13.14 -12.55
N ALA A 84 -11.54 14.04 -11.66
CA ALA A 84 -12.74 13.80 -10.82
C ALA A 84 -14.06 13.65 -11.60
N ASP A 85 -14.13 14.15 -12.84
CA ASP A 85 -15.30 14.01 -13.71
C ASP A 85 -15.29 12.70 -14.52
N GLN A 86 -14.33 11.80 -14.28
CA GLN A 86 -14.33 10.46 -14.86
C GLN A 86 -15.64 9.74 -14.54
N ALA A 87 -16.34 9.31 -15.59
CA ALA A 87 -17.59 8.58 -15.46
C ALA A 87 -17.41 7.34 -14.58
N ARG A 88 -18.28 7.20 -13.58
CA ARG A 88 -18.28 6.05 -12.67
C ARG A 88 -19.18 4.94 -13.22
N VAL A 89 -18.69 3.72 -13.16
CA VAL A 89 -19.36 2.54 -13.71
C VAL A 89 -19.83 1.58 -12.61
N PRO A 90 -20.85 0.75 -12.86
CA PRO A 90 -21.30 -0.27 -11.92
C PRO A 90 -20.20 -1.28 -11.58
N MET A 91 -20.17 -1.72 -10.34
CA MET A 91 -19.29 -2.79 -9.85
C MET A 91 -20.10 -3.92 -9.24
N SER A 92 -19.60 -5.14 -9.35
CA SER A 92 -20.09 -6.29 -8.60
C SER A 92 -18.91 -7.04 -7.98
N PHE A 93 -19.10 -7.53 -6.75
CA PHE A 93 -18.05 -8.12 -5.95
C PHE A 93 -18.42 -9.51 -5.43
N LEU A 94 -17.48 -10.45 -5.44
CA LEU A 94 -17.63 -11.74 -4.75
C LEU A 94 -17.67 -11.52 -3.23
N TYR A 95 -16.72 -10.74 -2.70
CA TYR A 95 -16.58 -10.36 -1.30
C TYR A 95 -17.26 -9.02 -1.01
N ALA A 96 -18.53 -8.89 -1.39
CA ALA A 96 -19.29 -7.64 -1.29
C ALA A 96 -19.41 -7.10 0.14
N SER A 97 -19.43 -7.95 1.16
CA SER A 97 -19.52 -7.53 2.57
C SER A 97 -18.24 -6.89 3.11
N GLN A 98 -17.12 -6.99 2.39
CA GLN A 98 -15.82 -6.40 2.73
C GLN A 98 -15.30 -5.45 1.63
N SER A 99 -16.17 -5.07 0.69
CA SER A 99 -15.84 -4.20 -0.43
C SER A 99 -16.70 -2.94 -0.39
N GLU A 100 -16.14 -1.81 -0.77
CA GLU A 100 -16.94 -0.61 -0.97
C GLU A 100 -17.81 -0.81 -2.22
N PRO A 101 -19.15 -0.67 -2.13
CA PRO A 101 -20.07 -1.11 -3.17
C PRO A 101 -19.96 -0.35 -4.50
N GLY A 102 -19.30 0.81 -4.54
CA GLY A 102 -19.19 1.62 -5.75
C GLY A 102 -20.47 2.38 -6.10
N SER A 103 -20.52 3.14 -7.20
CA SER A 103 -19.75 3.03 -8.45
C SER A 103 -18.27 3.47 -8.43
N TYR A 104 -17.46 2.93 -9.35
CA TYR A 104 -16.01 3.14 -9.44
C TYR A 104 -15.65 3.95 -10.70
N PRO A 105 -14.64 4.83 -10.65
CA PRO A 105 -14.22 5.69 -11.77
C PRO A 105 -13.33 4.94 -12.76
N PHE A 106 -13.67 3.70 -13.11
CA PHE A 106 -12.86 2.87 -14.00
C PHE A 106 -13.16 3.22 -15.46
N PRO A 107 -12.20 3.76 -16.22
CA PRO A 107 -12.38 3.95 -17.65
C PRO A 107 -12.50 2.59 -18.37
N ALA A 108 -13.09 2.57 -19.57
CA ALA A 108 -13.32 1.34 -20.31
C ALA A 108 -12.02 0.59 -20.68
N ASP A 109 -10.91 1.34 -20.81
CA ASP A 109 -9.56 0.87 -21.09
C ASP A 109 -8.68 0.84 -19.83
N VAL A 110 -9.28 0.76 -18.63
CA VAL A 110 -8.52 0.64 -17.38
C VAL A 110 -7.49 -0.48 -17.48
N PRO A 111 -6.20 -0.21 -17.19
CA PRO A 111 -5.19 -1.25 -17.16
C PRO A 111 -5.54 -2.31 -16.11
N ILE A 112 -5.58 -3.57 -16.53
CA ILE A 112 -5.74 -4.73 -15.65
C ILE A 112 -4.46 -5.55 -15.74
N GLN A 113 -3.91 -5.93 -14.59
CA GLN A 113 -2.71 -6.78 -14.54
C GLN A 113 -2.90 -8.07 -15.35
N ALA A 114 -1.86 -8.48 -16.08
CA ALA A 114 -1.94 -9.57 -17.05
C ALA A 114 -1.79 -10.98 -16.44
N ASN A 115 -1.59 -11.08 -15.12
CA ASN A 115 -1.47 -12.33 -14.39
C ASN A 115 -2.83 -12.84 -13.89
N GLU A 116 -2.83 -13.84 -13.01
CA GLU A 116 -4.04 -14.45 -12.45
C GLU A 116 -4.77 -13.54 -11.45
N ASP A 117 -4.06 -12.62 -10.78
CA ASP A 117 -4.67 -11.71 -9.80
C ASP A 117 -5.46 -10.59 -10.43
N ARG A 118 -5.10 -10.16 -11.64
CA ARG A 118 -5.87 -9.20 -12.44
C ARG A 118 -6.25 -7.94 -11.66
N HIS A 119 -5.30 -7.39 -10.94
CA HIS A 119 -5.52 -6.16 -10.21
C HIS A 119 -5.75 -4.97 -11.16
N ALA A 120 -6.57 -4.02 -10.71
CA ALA A 120 -6.74 -2.74 -11.37
C ALA A 120 -6.72 -1.62 -10.33
N THR A 121 -6.04 -0.52 -10.64
CA THR A 121 -5.84 0.62 -9.74
C THR A 121 -6.11 1.93 -10.46
N VAL A 122 -6.99 2.76 -9.89
CA VAL A 122 -7.30 4.10 -10.39
C VAL A 122 -7.11 5.14 -9.28
N LEU A 123 -6.30 6.17 -9.55
CA LEU A 123 -6.23 7.37 -8.72
C LEU A 123 -7.10 8.47 -9.33
N VAL A 124 -8.01 9.04 -8.53
CA VAL A 124 -8.77 10.24 -8.90
C VAL A 124 -8.05 11.48 -8.35
N ARG A 125 -7.39 12.24 -9.22
CA ARG A 125 -6.41 13.29 -8.84
C ARG A 125 -6.97 14.52 -8.11
N ASP A 126 -8.26 14.81 -8.22
CA ASP A 126 -8.86 15.96 -7.53
C ASP A 126 -9.66 15.55 -6.28
N GLU A 127 -9.90 14.24 -6.12
CA GLU A 127 -10.49 13.67 -4.91
C GLU A 127 -9.43 13.08 -3.97
N CYS A 128 -8.21 12.86 -4.47
CA CYS A 128 -7.14 12.16 -3.78
C CYS A 128 -7.58 10.83 -3.18
N ARG A 129 -8.32 10.07 -4.00
CA ARG A 129 -8.82 8.73 -3.67
C ARG A 129 -8.31 7.71 -4.67
N ILE A 130 -7.88 6.58 -4.14
CA ILE A 130 -7.52 5.41 -4.94
C ILE A 130 -8.62 4.37 -4.87
N TYR A 131 -8.88 3.74 -6.00
CA TYR A 131 -9.86 2.68 -6.20
C TYR A 131 -9.10 1.47 -6.72
N GLU A 132 -9.12 0.38 -5.96
CA GLU A 132 -8.32 -0.80 -6.23
C GLU A 132 -9.17 -2.06 -6.18
N THR A 133 -8.96 -2.98 -7.11
CA THR A 133 -9.71 -4.23 -7.18
C THR A 133 -8.81 -5.43 -7.35
N TYR A 134 -9.27 -6.58 -6.86
CA TYR A 134 -8.65 -7.90 -7.09
C TYR A 134 -9.55 -8.77 -7.98
N ASN A 135 -8.93 -9.56 -8.85
CA ASN A 135 -9.54 -10.47 -9.81
C ASN A 135 -10.55 -9.79 -10.75
N THR A 136 -10.11 -8.74 -11.46
CA THR A 136 -10.97 -7.80 -12.18
C THR A 136 -11.28 -8.25 -13.62
N TYR A 137 -12.54 -8.16 -14.04
CA TYR A 137 -13.00 -8.43 -15.40
C TYR A 137 -14.03 -7.39 -15.86
N ALA A 138 -13.95 -7.00 -17.12
CA ALA A 138 -15.04 -6.26 -17.76
C ALA A 138 -16.35 -7.08 -17.71
N SER A 139 -17.47 -6.43 -17.42
CA SER A 139 -18.78 -7.07 -17.31
C SER A 139 -19.89 -6.08 -17.67
N GLY A 140 -20.52 -6.29 -18.83
CA GLY A 140 -21.57 -5.40 -19.32
C GLY A 140 -21.07 -3.97 -19.49
N SER A 141 -21.73 -3.01 -18.84
CA SER A 141 -21.35 -1.58 -18.82
C SER A 141 -20.39 -1.20 -17.68
N GLY A 142 -19.86 -2.18 -16.94
CA GLY A 142 -18.95 -1.95 -15.80
C GLY A 142 -17.99 -3.11 -15.61
N PHE A 143 -17.70 -3.46 -14.35
CA PHE A 143 -16.74 -4.51 -14.01
C PHE A 143 -17.29 -5.45 -12.93
N ARG A 144 -16.77 -6.68 -12.94
CA ARG A 144 -16.84 -7.59 -11.79
C ARG A 144 -15.44 -7.78 -11.23
N ALA A 145 -15.33 -7.89 -9.93
CA ALA A 145 -14.10 -8.17 -9.21
C ALA A 145 -14.40 -9.11 -8.04
N ASP A 146 -13.39 -9.69 -7.42
CA ASP A 146 -13.61 -10.46 -6.20
C ASP A 146 -13.72 -9.51 -5.00
N SER A 147 -12.84 -8.52 -4.89
CA SER A 147 -12.92 -7.43 -3.91
C SER A 147 -12.69 -6.06 -4.54
N GLY A 148 -13.17 -5.02 -3.87
CA GLY A 148 -12.93 -3.62 -4.23
C GLY A 148 -12.69 -2.76 -3.00
N ALA A 149 -11.67 -1.93 -3.07
CA ALA A 149 -11.20 -1.08 -1.99
C ALA A 149 -11.11 0.39 -2.41
N ILE A 150 -11.57 1.30 -1.57
CA ILE A 150 -11.38 2.74 -1.73
C ILE A 150 -10.54 3.27 -0.57
N PHE A 151 -9.47 4.00 -0.88
CA PHE A 151 -8.66 4.66 0.15
C PHE A 151 -8.60 6.16 -0.11
N ASP A 152 -8.77 6.92 0.96
CA ASP A 152 -8.61 8.37 0.97
C ASP A 152 -7.16 8.70 1.35
N LEU A 153 -6.41 9.24 0.38
CA LEU A 153 -4.99 9.52 0.55
C LEU A 153 -4.72 10.75 1.41
N VAL A 154 -5.72 11.60 1.67
CA VAL A 154 -5.58 12.78 2.52
C VAL A 154 -5.69 12.37 3.99
N SER A 155 -6.69 11.57 4.34
CA SER A 155 -6.86 11.08 5.71
C SER A 155 -5.87 9.97 6.06
N GLY A 156 -5.57 9.08 5.10
CA GLY A 156 -4.81 7.86 5.34
C GLY A 156 -5.42 6.94 6.41
N ALA A 157 -6.73 7.03 6.64
CA ALA A 157 -7.42 6.17 7.58
C ALA A 157 -7.36 4.71 7.10
N PRO A 158 -7.15 3.73 8.01
CA PRO A 158 -7.22 2.32 7.65
C PRO A 158 -8.64 1.92 7.27
N ARG A 159 -8.77 0.78 6.58
CA ARG A 159 -10.07 0.12 6.36
C ARG A 159 -10.68 -0.32 7.69
N PRO A 160 -11.99 -0.64 7.73
CA PRO A 160 -12.58 -1.29 8.89
C PRO A 160 -11.82 -2.57 9.27
N ASP A 161 -11.69 -2.81 10.57
CA ASP A 161 -11.05 -4.02 11.09
C ASP A 161 -11.75 -5.28 10.56
N GLY A 162 -10.96 -6.26 10.12
CA GLY A 162 -11.43 -7.48 9.46
C GLY A 162 -11.79 -7.35 7.98
N TRP A 163 -11.65 -6.18 7.35
CA TRP A 163 -11.92 -6.02 5.91
C TRP A 163 -10.68 -6.26 5.06
N THR A 164 -10.79 -7.14 4.08
CA THR A 164 -9.81 -7.30 3.00
C THR A 164 -9.82 -6.10 2.04
N SER A 165 -8.90 -6.10 1.06
CA SER A 165 -8.81 -5.11 -0.01
C SER A 165 -8.44 -5.80 -1.33
N ALA A 166 -7.86 -5.05 -2.27
CA ALA A 166 -7.17 -5.66 -3.40
C ALA A 166 -5.92 -6.46 -2.96
N THR A 167 -5.35 -6.19 -1.78
CA THR A 167 -4.40 -7.08 -1.09
C THR A 167 -5.09 -7.85 0.03
N ALA A 168 -4.58 -9.04 0.36
CA ALA A 168 -5.07 -9.85 1.47
C ALA A 168 -4.91 -9.17 2.84
N ALA A 169 -3.95 -8.26 3.00
CA ALA A 169 -3.73 -7.51 4.25
C ALA A 169 -4.78 -6.44 4.54
N GLY A 170 -5.66 -6.12 3.58
CA GLY A 170 -6.53 -4.93 3.66
C GLY A 170 -5.78 -3.62 3.41
N LEU A 171 -4.56 -3.70 2.88
CA LEU A 171 -3.68 -2.57 2.61
C LEU A 171 -3.78 -2.12 1.13
N PRO A 172 -3.55 -0.83 0.85
CA PRO A 172 -3.55 -0.31 -0.51
C PRO A 172 -2.31 -0.76 -1.29
N ILE A 173 -2.44 -0.86 -2.60
CA ILE A 173 -1.39 -1.27 -3.53
C ILE A 173 -0.55 -0.07 -3.95
N LEU A 174 -1.17 0.98 -4.50
CA LEU A 174 -0.48 2.16 -5.06
C LEU A 174 0.53 2.79 -4.09
N PRO A 175 0.22 2.98 -2.80
CA PRO A 175 1.15 3.57 -1.83
C PRO A 175 2.36 2.68 -1.48
N GLY A 176 2.32 1.39 -1.81
CA GLY A 176 3.42 0.46 -1.59
C GLY A 176 4.31 0.22 -2.81
N LEU A 177 3.99 0.81 -3.97
CA LEU A 177 4.77 0.63 -5.19
C LEU A 177 6.07 1.43 -5.17
N ALA A 178 7.15 0.88 -5.71
CA ALA A 178 8.30 1.68 -6.14
C ALA A 178 8.03 2.23 -7.55
N ARG A 179 7.72 3.52 -7.66
CA ARG A 179 7.30 4.13 -8.93
C ARG A 179 8.47 4.79 -9.66
N TYR A 180 8.32 4.93 -10.98
CA TYR A 180 9.36 5.49 -11.83
C TYR A 180 9.65 6.96 -11.53
N ASP A 181 8.62 7.77 -11.31
CA ASP A 181 8.72 9.22 -11.03
C ASP A 181 9.52 9.50 -9.75
N GLU A 182 9.42 8.64 -8.74
CA GLU A 182 10.16 8.80 -7.49
C GLU A 182 11.54 8.15 -7.52
N ALA A 183 11.65 6.90 -8.00
CA ALA A 183 12.89 6.15 -7.94
C ALA A 183 13.91 6.64 -8.99
N VAL A 184 13.44 7.03 -10.18
CA VAL A 184 14.29 7.42 -11.31
C VAL A 184 14.35 8.93 -11.46
N GLU A 185 13.20 9.62 -11.50
CA GLU A 185 13.18 11.06 -11.80
C GLU A 185 13.54 11.91 -10.57
N GLN A 186 12.99 11.58 -9.39
CA GLN A 186 13.31 12.28 -8.13
C GLN A 186 14.54 11.70 -7.42
N GLY A 187 14.83 10.42 -7.60
CA GLY A 187 15.94 9.71 -6.93
C GLY A 187 15.70 9.44 -5.44
N GLU A 188 14.46 9.55 -4.97
CA GLU A 188 14.08 9.31 -3.57
C GLU A 188 12.64 8.80 -3.47
N ILE A 189 12.45 7.69 -2.75
CA ILE A 189 11.12 7.18 -2.36
C ILE A 189 10.92 7.51 -0.88
N ARG A 190 9.82 8.20 -0.57
CA ARG A 190 9.57 8.80 0.75
C ARG A 190 8.52 8.04 1.59
N HIS A 191 8.30 6.77 1.27
CA HIS A 191 7.34 5.90 1.93
C HIS A 191 7.83 4.45 1.98
N ALA A 192 7.15 3.62 2.76
CA ALA A 192 7.38 2.19 2.82
C ALA A 192 6.94 1.51 1.52
N LEU A 193 7.61 0.41 1.18
CA LEU A 193 7.22 -0.43 0.05
C LEU A 193 6.30 -1.57 0.50
N ALA A 194 5.71 -2.29 -0.45
CA ALA A 194 4.98 -3.53 -0.19
C ALA A 194 5.77 -4.74 -0.70
N PHE A 195 5.58 -5.88 -0.05
CA PHE A 195 6.07 -7.17 -0.54
C PHE A 195 5.16 -8.31 -0.10
N THR A 196 5.32 -9.47 -0.74
CA THR A 196 4.62 -10.71 -0.41
C THR A 196 5.57 -11.72 0.24
N ALA A 197 5.02 -12.62 1.05
CA ALA A 197 5.77 -13.72 1.67
C ALA A 197 5.24 -15.07 1.16
N GLY A 198 6.09 -16.09 1.04
CA GLY A 198 5.65 -17.43 0.61
C GLY A 198 4.70 -18.13 1.59
N GLY A 199 4.60 -17.63 2.82
CA GLY A 199 3.61 -18.07 3.81
C GLY A 199 3.35 -16.97 4.82
N THR A 200 2.11 -16.88 5.30
CA THR A 200 1.68 -15.85 6.26
C THR A 200 0.84 -16.47 7.37
N ALA A 201 0.90 -15.87 8.56
CA ALA A 201 0.07 -16.30 9.68
C ALA A 201 -1.40 -15.92 9.45
N HIS A 202 -2.33 -16.66 10.05
CA HIS A 202 -3.73 -16.26 10.22
C HIS A 202 -3.89 -15.14 11.27
N ALA A 203 -3.05 -14.11 11.16
CA ALA A 203 -2.98 -12.94 12.02
C ALA A 203 -2.53 -11.73 11.21
N TYR A 204 -2.87 -10.54 11.69
CA TYR A 204 -2.43 -9.27 11.14
C TYR A 204 -2.07 -8.30 12.25
N VAL A 205 -1.22 -7.34 11.92
CA VAL A 205 -0.83 -6.24 12.79
C VAL A 205 -0.97 -4.92 12.03
N ALA A 206 -1.29 -3.85 12.74
CA ALA A 206 -1.45 -2.53 12.13
C ALA A 206 -0.20 -2.15 11.30
N PRO A 207 -0.36 -1.53 10.12
CA PRO A 207 -1.59 -0.93 9.61
C PRO A 207 -2.52 -1.91 8.86
N ALA A 208 -2.18 -3.20 8.73
CA ALA A 208 -3.07 -4.17 8.12
C ALA A 208 -4.35 -4.34 8.96
N THR A 209 -5.44 -4.64 8.28
CA THR A 209 -6.79 -4.80 8.86
C THR A 209 -7.34 -6.21 8.68
N HIS A 210 -6.64 -7.05 7.91
CA HIS A 210 -7.11 -8.38 7.56
C HIS A 210 -5.94 -9.32 7.31
N SER A 211 -6.22 -10.63 7.38
CA SER A 211 -5.32 -11.68 6.91
C SER A 211 -6.12 -12.83 6.32
N SER A 212 -5.72 -13.29 5.13
CA SER A 212 -6.17 -14.57 4.59
C SER A 212 -5.44 -15.75 5.26
N GLY A 213 -4.14 -15.56 5.56
CA GLY A 213 -3.26 -16.54 6.17
C GLY A 213 -3.09 -17.83 5.35
N SER A 214 -1.95 -18.48 5.46
CA SER A 214 -1.69 -19.74 4.74
C SER A 214 -1.08 -20.84 5.61
N THR A 215 -0.73 -20.53 6.87
CA THR A 215 -0.08 -21.50 7.75
C THR A 215 -0.26 -21.17 9.23
N ASN A 216 -0.10 -22.21 10.06
CA ASN A 216 -0.04 -22.12 11.53
C ASN A 216 1.39 -22.29 12.06
N ALA A 217 2.40 -22.25 11.19
CA ALA A 217 3.79 -22.38 11.59
C ALA A 217 4.20 -21.26 12.55
N ALA A 218 5.03 -21.60 13.55
CA ALA A 218 5.63 -20.61 14.42
C ALA A 218 6.44 -19.60 13.58
N TYR A 219 6.29 -18.31 13.91
CA TYR A 219 6.95 -17.21 13.22
C TYR A 219 6.62 -17.04 11.74
N ALA A 220 5.50 -17.62 11.26
CA ALA A 220 4.89 -17.12 10.03
C ALA A 220 4.60 -15.62 10.20
N PRO A 221 4.99 -14.75 9.26
CA PRO A 221 4.80 -13.31 9.41
C PRO A 221 3.30 -12.99 9.39
N PRO A 222 2.78 -12.15 10.31
CA PRO A 222 1.43 -11.61 10.17
C PRO A 222 1.37 -10.64 8.99
N MET A 223 0.19 -10.49 8.37
CA MET A 223 -0.04 -9.38 7.44
C MET A 223 0.22 -8.05 8.14
N GLY A 224 0.82 -7.10 7.43
CA GLY A 224 1.25 -5.82 8.00
C GLY A 224 2.55 -5.88 8.81
N LEU A 225 3.21 -7.04 8.93
CA LEU A 225 4.58 -7.08 9.47
C LEU A 225 5.48 -6.16 8.66
N ARG A 226 6.13 -5.21 9.34
CA ARG A 226 7.10 -4.31 8.72
C ARG A 226 8.50 -4.85 8.89
N VAL A 227 9.23 -4.98 7.79
CA VAL A 227 10.66 -5.27 7.78
C VAL A 227 11.42 -4.07 7.21
N ARG A 228 12.68 -3.89 7.59
CA ARG A 228 13.52 -2.81 7.05
C ARG A 228 14.94 -3.29 6.79
N LEU A 229 15.60 -2.65 5.83
CA LEU A 229 17.01 -2.89 5.57
C LEU A 229 17.82 -2.40 6.77
N ARG A 230 18.79 -3.20 7.19
CA ARG A 230 19.67 -2.87 8.31
C ARG A 230 20.47 -1.59 8.04
N ALA A 231 20.66 -0.78 9.07
CA ALA A 231 21.30 0.54 8.96
C ALA A 231 22.78 0.44 8.55
N ASP A 232 23.43 -0.69 8.81
CA ASP A 232 24.83 -0.96 8.47
C ASP A 232 25.02 -1.64 7.11
N PHE A 233 23.95 -1.76 6.30
CA PHE A 233 24.07 -2.26 4.93
C PHE A 233 24.83 -1.24 4.07
N ASP A 234 25.88 -1.68 3.38
CA ASP A 234 26.72 -0.82 2.55
C ASP A 234 26.01 -0.41 1.26
N LEU A 235 25.65 0.87 1.18
CA LEU A 235 24.99 1.47 0.03
C LEU A 235 25.97 2.02 -1.01
N SER A 236 27.27 2.10 -0.72
CA SER A 236 28.26 2.72 -1.60
C SER A 236 28.37 2.12 -3.01
N PRO A 237 28.07 0.82 -3.23
CA PRO A 237 28.10 0.24 -4.59
C PRO A 237 26.88 0.61 -5.45
N PHE A 238 25.80 1.11 -4.84
CA PHE A 238 24.50 1.30 -5.51
C PHE A 238 24.31 2.73 -5.99
N ASN A 239 23.57 2.90 -7.08
CA ASN A 239 23.28 4.20 -7.68
C ASN A 239 21.90 4.21 -8.36
N GLY A 240 21.43 5.42 -8.73
CA GLY A 240 20.14 5.62 -9.38
C GLY A 240 18.97 5.01 -8.60
N ALA A 241 18.05 4.37 -9.32
CA ALA A 241 16.83 3.78 -8.73
C ALA A 241 17.13 2.71 -7.66
N SER A 242 18.18 1.90 -7.84
CA SER A 242 18.55 0.90 -6.83
C SER A 242 18.91 1.55 -5.49
N LEU A 243 19.65 2.65 -5.52
CA LEU A 243 20.01 3.40 -4.31
C LEU A 243 18.78 4.08 -3.69
N ALA A 244 17.87 4.62 -4.50
CA ALA A 244 16.62 5.21 -4.02
C ALA A 244 15.76 4.18 -3.27
N ILE A 245 15.60 2.98 -3.85
CA ILE A 245 14.86 1.86 -3.24
C ILE A 245 15.54 1.41 -1.94
N LEU A 246 16.86 1.18 -1.95
CA LEU A 246 17.57 0.71 -0.75
C LEU A 246 17.53 1.72 0.40
N ARG A 247 17.62 3.03 0.10
CA ARG A 247 17.44 4.09 1.10
C ARG A 247 16.02 4.08 1.67
N ALA A 248 15.01 3.89 0.83
CA ALA A 248 13.63 3.76 1.29
C ALA A 248 13.43 2.53 2.17
N LEU A 249 14.04 1.39 1.82
CA LEU A 249 14.02 0.18 2.65
C LEU A 249 14.75 0.38 3.99
N GLN A 250 15.81 1.18 4.08
CA GLN A 250 16.44 1.51 5.37
C GLN A 250 15.59 2.45 6.22
N LYS A 251 15.01 3.48 5.59
CA LYS A 251 14.32 4.57 6.28
C LYS A 251 12.87 4.23 6.62
N TYR A 252 12.15 3.69 5.66
CA TYR A 252 10.72 3.37 5.76
C TYR A 252 10.47 1.85 5.75
N GLY A 253 11.38 1.02 5.26
CA GLY A 253 11.13 -0.43 5.20
C GLY A 253 10.00 -0.81 4.24
N MET A 254 9.38 -1.95 4.49
CA MET A 254 8.31 -2.50 3.66
C MET A 254 7.36 -3.41 4.47
N PHE A 255 6.11 -3.49 4.03
CA PHE A 255 5.05 -4.26 4.68
C PHE A 255 4.72 -5.56 3.95
N VAL A 256 4.48 -6.63 4.70
CA VAL A 256 3.85 -7.85 4.18
C VAL A 256 2.39 -7.51 3.84
N THR A 257 2.04 -7.54 2.56
CA THR A 257 0.67 -7.23 2.10
C THR A 257 -0.10 -8.43 1.58
N ASP A 258 0.61 -9.50 1.18
CA ASP A 258 -0.01 -10.70 0.63
C ASP A 258 0.86 -11.95 0.77
N THR A 259 0.31 -13.10 0.33
CA THR A 259 1.03 -14.37 0.18
C THR A 259 1.32 -14.62 -1.30
N ALA A 260 2.55 -15.05 -1.61
CA ALA A 260 3.01 -15.32 -2.98
C ALA A 260 2.54 -16.69 -3.53
#